data_AF-A0A661EPU4-F1
#
_entry.id   AF-A0A661EPU4-F1
#
_cell.length_a   1.000
_cell.length_b   1.000
_cell.length_c   1.000
_cell.angle_alpha   90.00
_cell.angle_beta   90.00
_cell.angle_gamma   90.00
#
_symmetry.space_group_name_H-M   'P 1'
#
loop_
_entity.id
_entity.type
_entity.pdbx_description
1 polymer ?
#
loop_
_entity_poly.entity_id
_entity_poly.type
_entity_poly.pdbx_seq_one_letter_code
_entity_poly.pdbx_strand_id
1 'polypeptide(L)'
;MTYILDIECYVNYFLIMITSETELIMYEKFNDNETVNDLQKIDWSATFVTFNGNNYDMLLLAGAEKGLTNTQLKHMSDRIIVDNLQYWDIEAEFGIKTPVLNHIDIMQVLPMMSSLKIYGGRIGTKKLQDLPIEPDAIIRTGDTQGLAQYCFNDLIVTKELYHEVKPQIELRKQMGEKYGVNLVSKSDAQIAELVIASEHLVMTGTPLFKPDITYRNYYYETPSFVNFTSEQLQDLLLTIELTAFKIKPTTGKIMDPPSMKGKVIAINDMKYKLGLGGLHSVDKPGSFYSDDDHVIFDIDVAAYYPNIILNAKFFPEHIGSDFLSIYKRIVDARMAAKKSGDKVTDASLKIVINGTFGKFGSKYSKIYSPDLLFHVTVTGQLCLLMLIERLGNKVISVNTDGVMVRVAKNELKSVQDIVSGWERETNFDMEWTEYNSLHRRDVNNYMAIQPSGAIKRKGLFTLPGLSKNPSNSIIPEAVTAYFKDRIPIEQTVTHCDDIKKFLTLRTVNGGAEWDGEILGKSVRWYHSILSDKNIHYRTNNNKVPLTNNAIPVMELPAELPWDIDYEWYTNEATKLMEIMK
;
A
#
# COMPACT_ATOMS: atom_id res chain seq x y z
N MET A 1 23.26 -9.47 -16.57
CA MET A 1 23.89 -9.12 -15.27
C MET A 1 23.02 -8.06 -14.60
N THR A 2 22.96 -8.05 -13.27
CA THR A 2 22.20 -7.05 -12.50
C THR A 2 23.10 -6.45 -11.43
N TYR A 3 23.16 -5.13 -11.39
CA TYR A 3 23.91 -4.35 -10.42
C TYR A 3 22.94 -3.61 -9.51
N ILE A 4 23.22 -3.61 -8.22
CA ILE A 4 22.57 -2.74 -7.24
C ILE A 4 23.49 -1.55 -7.01
N LEU A 5 22.96 -0.33 -7.02
CA LEU A 5 23.71 0.92 -6.91
C LEU A 5 23.11 1.79 -5.81
N ASP A 6 23.98 2.43 -5.04
CA ASP A 6 23.66 3.41 -3.99
C ASP A 6 24.77 4.48 -3.92
N ILE A 7 24.42 5.71 -3.54
CA ILE A 7 25.33 6.86 -3.50
C ILE A 7 25.24 7.61 -2.18
N GLU A 8 26.40 7.90 -1.58
CA GLU A 8 26.54 8.82 -0.45
C GLU A 8 27.23 10.12 -0.87
N CYS A 9 26.71 11.25 -0.40
CA CYS A 9 27.20 12.57 -0.80
C CYS A 9 27.28 13.56 0.37
N TYR A 10 28.48 14.09 0.60
CA TYR A 10 28.80 15.14 1.56
C TYR A 10 29.66 16.22 0.89
N VAL A 11 29.82 17.37 1.56
CA VAL A 11 30.53 18.54 0.99
C VAL A 11 31.97 18.24 0.55
N ASN A 12 32.63 17.26 1.19
CA ASN A 12 34.00 16.88 0.91
C ASN A 12 34.20 15.37 0.68
N TYR A 13 33.11 14.61 0.54
CA TYR A 13 33.14 13.16 0.35
C TYR A 13 32.03 12.73 -0.59
N PHE A 14 32.34 11.83 -1.53
CA PHE A 14 31.38 11.27 -2.45
C PHE A 14 31.72 9.82 -2.72
N LEU A 15 30.72 8.95 -2.62
CA LEU A 15 30.88 7.51 -2.73
C LEU A 15 29.78 6.96 -3.63
N ILE A 16 30.19 6.21 -4.65
CA ILE A 16 29.31 5.33 -5.41
C ILE A 16 29.69 3.90 -5.03
N MET A 17 28.74 3.12 -4.54
CA MET A 17 28.93 1.69 -4.36
C MET A 17 27.99 0.91 -5.26
N ILE A 18 28.53 -0.11 -5.91
CA ILE A 18 27.80 -0.96 -6.82
C ILE A 18 28.12 -2.41 -6.50
N THR A 19 27.10 -3.26 -6.37
CA THR A 19 27.32 -4.69 -6.14
C THR A 19 26.54 -5.55 -7.10
N SER A 20 27.13 -6.70 -7.46
CA SER A 20 26.46 -7.79 -8.17
C SER A 20 26.32 -9.00 -7.23
N GLU A 21 26.13 -10.20 -7.77
CA GLU A 21 26.17 -11.42 -6.97
C GLU A 21 27.59 -11.76 -6.47
N THR A 22 28.63 -11.32 -7.19
CA THR A 22 30.01 -11.77 -6.97
C THR A 22 31.00 -10.64 -6.78
N GLU A 23 30.60 -9.40 -7.07
CA GLU A 23 31.51 -8.26 -7.12
C GLU A 23 30.98 -7.09 -6.28
N LEU A 24 31.92 -6.38 -5.68
CA LEU A 24 31.72 -5.06 -5.10
C LEU A 24 32.65 -4.09 -5.85
N ILE A 25 32.05 -3.04 -6.38
CA ILE A 25 32.69 -2.00 -7.16
C ILE A 25 32.48 -0.69 -6.42
N MET A 26 33.54 0.11 -6.33
CA MET A 26 33.53 1.35 -5.57
C MET A 26 34.17 2.48 -6.36
N TYR A 27 33.58 3.67 -6.25
CA TYR A 27 34.21 4.92 -6.61
C TYR A 27 34.12 5.86 -5.43
N GLU A 28 35.26 6.32 -4.95
CA GLU A 28 35.36 7.19 -3.79
C GLU A 28 36.19 8.44 -4.15
N LYS A 29 35.62 9.61 -3.83
CA LYS A 29 36.26 10.92 -4.00
C LYS A 29 36.22 11.69 -2.68
N PHE A 30 37.40 12.00 -2.14
CA PHE A 30 37.57 12.70 -0.87
C PHE A 30 38.44 13.96 -1.05
N ASN A 31 37.90 15.12 -0.66
CA ASN A 31 38.50 16.45 -0.91
C ASN A 31 38.96 16.61 -2.37
N ASP A 32 38.08 16.26 -3.30
CA ASP A 32 38.28 16.27 -4.75
C ASP A 32 39.33 15.30 -5.32
N ASN A 33 39.95 14.49 -4.47
CA ASN A 33 40.87 13.45 -4.91
C ASN A 33 40.14 12.11 -5.03
N GLU A 34 40.25 11.45 -6.18
CA GLU A 34 39.82 10.07 -6.35
C GLU A 34 40.71 9.16 -5.50
N THR A 35 40.15 8.60 -4.43
CA THR A 35 40.84 7.67 -3.52
C THR A 35 40.63 6.22 -3.95
N VAL A 36 39.49 5.92 -4.60
CA VAL A 36 39.17 4.61 -5.20
C VAL A 36 38.43 4.85 -6.52
N ASN A 37 38.82 4.14 -7.58
CA ASN A 37 38.09 4.16 -8.86
C ASN A 37 38.12 2.77 -9.51
N ASP A 38 37.04 2.02 -9.30
CA ASP A 38 36.83 0.70 -9.90
C ASP A 38 35.77 0.71 -11.02
N LEU A 39 35.30 1.89 -11.46
CA LEU A 39 34.20 2.00 -12.41
C LEU A 39 34.51 1.37 -13.78
N GLN A 40 35.80 1.23 -14.14
CA GLN A 40 36.22 0.49 -15.34
C GLN A 40 35.80 -0.99 -15.35
N LYS A 41 35.41 -1.57 -14.20
CA LYS A 41 34.95 -2.95 -14.09
C LYS A 41 33.47 -3.12 -14.47
N ILE A 42 32.74 -2.03 -14.65
CA ILE A 42 31.28 -2.05 -14.84
C ILE A 42 30.92 -2.31 -16.30
N ASP A 43 30.03 -3.27 -16.53
CA ASP A 43 29.28 -3.38 -17.77
C ASP A 43 28.08 -2.42 -17.74
N TRP A 44 28.23 -1.25 -18.36
CA TRP A 44 27.16 -0.24 -18.43
C TRP A 44 25.95 -0.66 -19.27
N SER A 45 26.02 -1.78 -20.00
CA SER A 45 24.87 -2.36 -20.69
C SER A 45 23.99 -3.25 -19.78
N ALA A 46 24.48 -3.57 -18.57
CA ALA A 46 23.77 -4.35 -17.59
C ALA A 46 22.54 -3.61 -17.00
N THR A 47 21.72 -4.35 -16.25
CA THR A 47 20.60 -3.75 -15.52
C THR A 47 21.07 -3.15 -14.21
N PHE A 48 20.78 -1.88 -13.96
CA PHE A 48 21.03 -1.20 -12.69
C PHE A 48 19.75 -1.10 -11.87
N VAL A 49 19.86 -1.33 -10.58
CA VAL A 49 18.75 -1.29 -9.63
C VAL A 49 19.11 -0.37 -8.48
N THR A 50 18.23 0.57 -8.17
CA THR A 50 18.42 1.57 -7.10
C THR A 50 17.15 1.72 -6.29
N PHE A 51 17.25 2.29 -5.09
CA PHE A 51 16.12 2.80 -4.34
C PHE A 51 16.03 4.33 -4.50
N ASN A 52 15.01 4.84 -5.22
CA ASN A 52 14.83 6.26 -5.53
C ASN A 52 15.82 6.87 -6.55
N GLY A 53 16.53 6.05 -7.32
CA GLY A 53 17.59 6.53 -8.21
C GLY A 53 17.13 7.42 -9.36
N ASN A 54 15.86 7.34 -9.79
CA ASN A 54 15.32 8.28 -10.79
C ASN A 54 15.35 9.73 -10.31
N ASN A 55 15.19 9.94 -9.00
CA ASN A 55 15.10 11.27 -8.40
C ASN A 55 16.39 11.66 -7.67
N TYR A 56 17.40 10.79 -7.60
CA TYR A 56 18.61 11.05 -6.83
C TYR A 56 19.87 10.45 -7.49
N ASP A 57 20.08 9.14 -7.37
CA ASP A 57 21.35 8.50 -7.72
C ASP A 57 21.78 8.73 -9.17
N MET A 58 20.84 8.66 -10.13
CA MET A 58 21.17 8.82 -11.55
C MET A 58 21.58 10.26 -11.89
N LEU A 59 21.10 11.26 -11.14
CA LEU A 59 21.52 12.65 -11.30
C LEU A 59 22.93 12.87 -10.74
N LEU A 60 23.20 12.35 -9.55
CA LEU A 60 24.52 12.42 -8.93
C LEU A 60 25.57 11.65 -9.74
N LEU A 61 25.22 10.49 -10.28
CA LEU A 61 26.08 9.73 -11.20
C LEU A 61 26.47 10.58 -12.42
N ALA A 62 25.50 11.24 -13.07
CA ALA A 62 25.78 12.10 -14.22
C ALA A 62 26.67 13.31 -13.85
N GLY A 63 26.49 13.86 -12.65
CA GLY A 63 27.37 14.90 -12.12
C GLY A 63 28.80 14.41 -11.89
N ALA A 64 28.96 13.21 -11.35
CA ALA A 64 30.26 12.59 -11.15
C ALA A 64 30.95 12.30 -12.49
N GLU A 65 30.23 11.77 -13.48
CA GLU A 65 30.74 11.55 -14.85
C GLU A 65 31.17 12.84 -15.54
N LYS A 66 30.47 13.95 -15.28
CA LYS A 66 30.86 15.29 -15.76
C LYS A 66 32.13 15.83 -15.07
N GLY A 67 32.58 15.22 -13.98
CA GLY A 67 33.76 15.62 -13.23
C GLY A 67 33.50 16.74 -12.21
N LEU A 68 32.27 16.86 -11.70
CA LEU A 68 31.95 17.84 -10.65
C LEU A 68 32.79 17.61 -9.37
N THR A 69 33.10 18.69 -8.66
CA THR A 69 33.77 18.64 -7.35
C THR A 69 32.83 18.12 -6.26
N ASN A 70 33.35 17.66 -5.11
CA ASN A 70 32.54 17.24 -3.98
C ASN A 70 31.57 18.35 -3.54
N THR A 71 32.03 19.61 -3.49
CA THR A 71 31.18 20.76 -3.14
C THR A 71 30.04 20.95 -4.16
N GLN A 72 30.32 20.78 -5.46
CA GLN A 72 29.30 20.89 -6.51
C GLN A 72 28.30 19.73 -6.44
N LEU A 73 28.76 18.51 -6.17
CA LEU A 73 27.90 17.33 -5.99
C LEU A 73 27.00 17.49 -4.75
N LYS A 74 27.54 17.97 -3.62
CA LYS A 74 26.73 18.27 -2.43
C LYS A 74 25.73 19.38 -2.70
N HIS A 75 26.13 20.45 -3.40
CA HIS A 75 25.20 21.49 -3.83
C HIS A 75 24.04 20.88 -4.64
N MET A 76 24.34 20.02 -5.62
CA MET A 76 23.33 19.32 -6.40
C MET A 76 22.42 18.42 -5.54
N SER A 77 23.00 17.67 -4.60
CA SER A 77 22.25 16.88 -3.62
C SER A 77 21.27 17.74 -2.81
N ASP A 78 21.68 18.93 -2.37
CA ASP A 78 20.83 19.85 -1.60
C ASP A 78 19.71 20.43 -2.44
N ARG A 79 19.98 20.77 -3.70
CA ARG A 79 18.93 21.21 -4.65
C ARG A 79 17.87 20.12 -4.84
N ILE A 80 18.25 18.85 -4.81
CA ILE A 80 17.33 17.71 -4.92
C ILE A 80 16.56 17.51 -3.61
N ILE A 81 17.25 17.42 -2.46
CA ILE A 81 16.66 16.97 -1.20
C ILE A 81 16.03 18.11 -0.39
N VAL A 82 16.69 19.27 -0.32
CA VAL A 82 16.24 20.42 0.48
C VAL A 82 15.27 21.28 -0.31
N ASP A 83 15.62 21.60 -1.56
CA ASP A 83 14.80 22.47 -2.41
C ASP A 83 13.75 21.71 -3.23
N ASN A 84 13.82 20.37 -3.24
CA ASN A 84 12.88 19.48 -3.92
C ASN A 84 12.70 19.83 -5.42
N LEU A 85 13.80 20.18 -6.08
CA LEU A 85 13.82 20.46 -7.52
C LEU A 85 13.56 19.20 -8.35
N GLN A 86 12.99 19.41 -9.53
CA GLN A 86 12.72 18.33 -10.47
C GLN A 86 13.95 18.04 -11.33
N TYR A 87 14.04 16.81 -11.85
CA TYR A 87 15.24 16.35 -12.57
C TYR A 87 15.65 17.25 -13.74
N TRP A 88 14.69 17.82 -14.50
CA TRP A 88 14.98 18.71 -15.63
C TRP A 88 15.57 20.06 -15.18
N ASP A 89 15.18 20.56 -13.99
CA ASP A 89 15.73 21.79 -13.43
C ASP A 89 17.18 21.55 -12.98
N ILE A 90 17.45 20.37 -12.39
CA ILE A 90 18.81 19.93 -12.03
C ILE A 90 19.68 19.74 -13.26
N GLU A 91 19.19 19.06 -14.30
CA GLU A 91 19.92 18.88 -15.56
C GLU A 91 20.30 20.22 -16.18
N ALA A 92 19.39 21.18 -16.18
CA ALA A 92 19.65 22.53 -16.70
C ALA A 92 20.63 23.31 -15.82
N GLU A 93 20.43 23.35 -14.49
CA GLU A 93 21.23 24.13 -13.54
C GLU A 93 22.70 23.66 -13.53
N PHE A 94 22.93 22.34 -13.55
CA PHE A 94 24.27 21.76 -13.51
C PHE A 94 24.83 21.42 -14.89
N GLY A 95 24.03 21.61 -15.95
CA GLY A 95 24.40 21.29 -17.34
C GLY A 95 24.78 19.82 -17.52
N ILE A 96 24.05 18.91 -16.89
CA ILE A 96 24.22 17.46 -16.98
C ILE A 96 23.07 16.85 -17.80
N LYS A 97 23.26 15.62 -18.25
CA LYS A 97 22.18 14.77 -18.78
C LYS A 97 22.23 13.44 -18.05
N THR A 98 21.11 13.03 -17.52
CA THR A 98 20.95 11.73 -16.86
C THR A 98 21.29 10.63 -17.87
N PRO A 99 22.13 9.64 -17.51
CA PRO A 99 22.55 8.60 -18.42
C PRO A 99 21.35 7.70 -18.80
N VAL A 100 21.32 7.29 -20.08
CA VAL A 100 20.30 6.35 -20.57
C VAL A 100 20.79 4.93 -20.27
N LEU A 101 20.44 4.43 -19.09
CA LEU A 101 20.78 3.08 -18.63
C LEU A 101 19.56 2.16 -18.63
N ASN A 102 19.80 0.85 -18.67
CA ASN A 102 18.78 -0.14 -18.33
C ASN A 102 18.54 -0.12 -16.81
N HIS A 103 17.74 0.82 -16.35
CA HIS A 103 17.62 1.15 -14.93
C HIS A 103 16.23 0.82 -14.36
N ILE A 104 16.22 0.29 -13.14
CA ILE A 104 15.05 -0.05 -12.35
C ILE A 104 15.10 0.71 -11.02
N ASP A 105 14.14 1.59 -10.80
CA ASP A 105 13.90 2.22 -9.50
C ASP A 105 12.85 1.43 -8.73
N ILE A 106 13.30 0.64 -7.76
CA ILE A 106 12.40 -0.26 -7.01
C ILE A 106 11.45 0.50 -6.09
N MET A 107 11.76 1.77 -5.75
CA MET A 107 10.86 2.59 -4.93
C MET A 107 9.50 2.78 -5.62
N GLN A 108 9.47 2.81 -6.96
CA GLN A 108 8.24 2.94 -7.75
C GLN A 108 7.42 1.64 -7.80
N VAL A 109 8.03 0.50 -7.51
CA VAL A 109 7.39 -0.82 -7.54
C VAL A 109 6.87 -1.21 -6.15
N LEU A 110 7.54 -0.74 -5.10
CA LEU A 110 7.16 -1.02 -3.71
C LEU A 110 5.80 -0.37 -3.34
N PRO A 111 4.98 -1.05 -2.51
CA PRO A 111 3.66 -0.58 -2.16
C PRO A 111 3.69 0.50 -1.08
N MET A 112 2.91 1.57 -1.28
CA MET A 112 2.94 2.80 -0.49
C MET A 112 4.28 3.53 -0.60
N MET A 113 4.45 4.66 0.10
CA MET A 113 5.74 5.36 0.17
C MET A 113 6.31 5.24 1.57
N SER A 114 7.55 4.79 1.68
CA SER A 114 8.28 4.61 2.94
C SER A 114 9.79 4.65 2.64
N SER A 115 10.63 4.83 3.65
CA SER A 115 12.09 4.80 3.47
C SER A 115 12.60 3.37 3.22
N LEU A 116 13.81 3.26 2.65
CA LEU A 116 14.51 1.99 2.45
C LEU A 116 14.55 1.15 3.75
N LYS A 117 14.80 1.80 4.89
CA LYS A 117 14.91 1.13 6.20
C LYS A 117 13.57 0.61 6.72
N ILE A 118 12.48 1.32 6.48
CA ILE A 118 11.15 0.82 6.84
C ILE A 118 10.80 -0.39 5.97
N TYR A 119 11.11 -0.37 4.68
CA TYR A 119 10.93 -1.55 3.83
C TYR A 119 11.83 -2.72 4.26
N GLY A 120 13.11 -2.48 4.53
CA GLY A 120 14.02 -3.48 5.09
C GLY A 120 13.47 -4.09 6.38
N GLY A 121 12.92 -3.26 7.27
CA GLY A 121 12.30 -3.73 8.51
C GLY A 121 11.05 -4.57 8.26
N ARG A 122 10.26 -4.26 7.22
CA ARG A 122 9.05 -5.01 6.83
C ARG A 122 9.36 -6.42 6.32
N ILE A 123 10.47 -6.59 5.61
CA ILE A 123 10.92 -7.90 5.12
C ILE A 123 11.85 -8.61 6.13
N GLY A 124 12.14 -7.96 7.26
CA GLY A 124 12.96 -8.54 8.32
C GLY A 124 14.43 -8.67 7.95
N THR A 125 14.99 -7.66 7.27
CA THR A 125 16.43 -7.56 6.99
C THR A 125 17.23 -7.59 8.29
N LYS A 126 18.48 -8.05 8.20
CA LYS A 126 19.35 -8.25 9.38
C LYS A 126 19.60 -6.93 10.10
N LYS A 127 20.08 -5.91 9.40
CA LYS A 127 20.51 -4.64 10.00
C LYS A 127 19.71 -3.46 9.48
N LEU A 128 19.11 -2.74 10.42
CA LEU A 128 18.53 -1.41 10.22
C LEU A 128 19.51 -0.39 10.78
N GLN A 129 19.94 0.51 9.93
CA GLN A 129 20.85 1.59 10.30
C GLN A 129 20.37 2.83 9.58
N ASP A 130 20.24 3.94 10.31
CA ASP A 130 20.10 5.26 9.72
C ASP A 130 21.49 5.86 9.48
N LEU A 131 21.54 6.95 8.71
CA LEU A 131 22.79 7.62 8.36
C LEU A 131 23.63 7.91 9.64
N PRO A 132 24.86 7.41 9.72
CA PRO A 132 25.66 7.50 10.95
C PRO A 132 26.21 8.91 11.21
N ILE A 133 26.24 9.76 10.18
CA ILE A 133 26.81 11.11 10.22
C ILE A 133 25.81 12.07 9.57
N GLU A 134 25.50 13.17 10.25
CA GLU A 134 24.55 14.18 9.77
C GLU A 134 24.90 14.67 8.34
N PRO A 135 23.92 14.82 7.42
CA PRO A 135 24.18 15.10 5.99
C PRO A 135 25.02 16.34 5.69
N ASP A 136 25.01 17.34 6.57
CA ASP A 136 25.77 18.60 6.42
C ASP A 136 27.14 18.58 7.09
N ALA A 137 27.54 17.44 7.65
CA ALA A 137 28.85 17.29 8.27
C ALA A 137 29.99 17.33 7.26
N ILE A 138 31.17 17.71 7.75
CA ILE A 138 32.44 17.56 7.03
C ILE A 138 33.04 16.22 7.45
N ILE A 139 33.27 15.34 6.48
CA ILE A 139 33.78 14.00 6.70
C ILE A 139 35.27 14.04 7.02
N ARG A 140 35.69 13.30 8.04
CA ARG A 140 37.09 13.11 8.43
C ARG A 140 37.61 11.79 7.85
N THR A 141 38.93 11.65 7.74
CA THR A 141 39.56 10.42 7.22
C THR A 141 39.14 9.16 7.98
N GLY A 142 38.88 9.25 9.29
CA GLY A 142 38.41 8.11 10.09
C GLY A 142 36.94 7.72 9.87
N ASP A 143 36.15 8.58 9.22
CA ASP A 143 34.71 8.40 9.04
C ASP A 143 34.38 7.56 7.78
N THR A 144 35.28 7.54 6.80
CA THR A 144 35.03 6.97 5.45
C THR A 144 34.68 5.48 5.50
N GLN A 145 35.37 4.70 6.35
CA GLN A 145 35.08 3.28 6.52
C GLN A 145 33.66 3.04 7.06
N GLY A 146 33.21 3.88 8.00
CA GLY A 146 31.86 3.80 8.56
C GLY A 146 30.78 4.13 7.53
N LEU A 147 31.03 5.12 6.67
CA LEU A 147 30.14 5.49 5.57
C LEU A 147 30.08 4.39 4.50
N ALA A 148 31.23 3.82 4.11
CA ALA A 148 31.28 2.71 3.16
C ALA A 148 30.53 1.47 3.71
N GLN A 149 30.64 1.18 5.00
CA GLN A 149 29.89 0.09 5.62
C GLN A 149 28.38 0.37 5.68
N TYR A 150 27.98 1.62 5.87
CA TYR A 150 26.58 2.05 5.80
C TYR A 150 26.02 1.88 4.38
N CYS A 151 26.69 2.45 3.36
CA CYS A 151 26.27 2.34 1.97
C CYS A 151 26.24 0.87 1.49
N PHE A 152 27.19 0.04 1.94
CA PHE A 152 27.11 -1.41 1.68
C PHE A 152 25.86 -2.06 2.28
N ASN A 153 25.46 -1.67 3.49
CA ASN A 153 24.20 -2.15 4.09
C ASN A 153 22.98 -1.72 3.26
N ASP A 154 22.98 -0.49 2.71
CA ASP A 154 21.92 0.02 1.84
C ASP A 154 21.80 -0.79 0.55
N LEU A 155 22.93 -1.17 -0.05
CA LEU A 155 22.98 -2.09 -1.18
C LEU A 155 22.35 -3.45 -0.85
N ILE A 156 22.67 -4.03 0.31
CA ILE A 156 22.09 -5.32 0.73
C ILE A 156 20.58 -5.21 0.90
N VAL A 157 20.08 -4.18 1.59
CA VAL A 157 18.63 -3.98 1.76
C VAL A 157 17.93 -3.76 0.42
N THR A 158 18.54 -2.98 -0.49
CA THR A 158 18.01 -2.75 -1.85
C THR A 158 17.98 -4.05 -2.65
N LYS A 159 19.02 -4.89 -2.54
CA LYS A 159 19.08 -6.22 -3.18
C LYS A 159 17.98 -7.14 -2.68
N GLU A 160 17.82 -7.25 -1.36
CA GLU A 160 16.76 -8.06 -0.74
C GLU A 160 15.37 -7.61 -1.22
N LEU A 161 15.11 -6.29 -1.23
CA LEU A 161 13.85 -5.75 -1.73
C LEU A 161 13.65 -6.01 -3.22
N TYR A 162 14.70 -5.88 -4.04
CA TYR A 162 14.63 -6.21 -5.46
C TYR A 162 14.21 -7.67 -5.69
N HIS A 163 14.73 -8.60 -4.90
CA HIS A 163 14.31 -10.01 -4.97
C HIS A 163 12.84 -10.18 -4.55
N GLU A 164 12.40 -9.51 -3.50
CA GLU A 164 11.00 -9.53 -3.03
C GLU A 164 10.01 -8.99 -4.06
N VAL A 165 10.39 -7.95 -4.82
CA VAL A 165 9.53 -7.37 -5.87
C VAL A 165 9.83 -7.84 -7.29
N LYS A 166 10.71 -8.84 -7.46
CA LYS A 166 11.09 -9.36 -8.78
C LYS A 166 9.88 -9.83 -9.60
N PRO A 167 8.88 -10.55 -9.05
CA PRO A 167 7.67 -10.91 -9.80
C PRO A 167 6.93 -9.70 -10.39
N GLN A 168 6.83 -8.61 -9.62
CA GLN A 168 6.16 -7.38 -10.00
C GLN A 168 6.94 -6.61 -11.09
N ILE A 169 8.27 -6.71 -11.08
CA ILE A 169 9.15 -6.15 -12.11
C ILE A 169 9.00 -6.94 -13.42
N GLU A 170 9.03 -8.27 -13.37
CA GLU A 170 8.86 -9.10 -14.56
C GLU A 170 7.48 -8.90 -15.20
N LEU A 171 6.43 -8.75 -14.37
CA LEU A 171 5.09 -8.39 -14.85
C LEU A 171 5.11 -7.05 -15.61
N ARG A 172 5.82 -6.04 -15.09
CA ARG A 172 5.97 -4.73 -15.74
C ARG A 172 6.73 -4.81 -17.06
N LYS A 173 7.77 -5.65 -17.17
CA LYS A 173 8.49 -5.87 -18.42
C LYS A 173 7.57 -6.43 -19.49
N GLN A 174 6.82 -7.49 -19.17
CA GLN A 174 5.87 -8.12 -20.09
C GLN A 174 4.76 -7.15 -20.51
N MET A 175 4.23 -6.37 -19.58
CA MET A 175 3.28 -5.30 -19.91
C MET A 175 3.91 -4.24 -20.82
N GLY A 176 5.16 -3.86 -20.55
CA GLY A 176 5.86 -2.85 -21.34
C GLY A 176 6.11 -3.28 -22.77
N GLU A 177 6.47 -4.55 -22.98
CA GLU A 177 6.55 -5.17 -24.30
C GLU A 177 5.20 -5.16 -25.02
N LYS A 178 4.12 -5.55 -24.33
CA LYS A 178 2.77 -5.57 -24.89
C LYS A 178 2.27 -4.20 -25.33
N TYR A 179 2.51 -3.17 -24.54
CA TYR A 179 1.98 -1.81 -24.77
C TYR A 179 2.98 -0.86 -25.44
N GLY A 180 4.21 -1.31 -25.72
CA GLY A 180 5.26 -0.50 -26.32
C GLY A 180 5.74 0.66 -25.44
N VAL A 181 5.65 0.53 -24.11
CA VAL A 181 5.99 1.59 -23.15
C VAL A 181 6.85 1.04 -22.01
N ASN A 182 7.83 1.80 -21.53
CA ASN A 182 8.64 1.37 -20.39
C ASN A 182 7.86 1.52 -19.07
N LEU A 183 7.59 0.40 -18.39
CA LEU A 183 6.81 0.32 -17.15
C LEU A 183 7.62 -0.15 -15.92
N VAL A 184 8.89 -0.55 -16.07
CA VAL A 184 9.62 -1.24 -14.98
C VAL A 184 9.84 -0.40 -13.74
N SER A 185 9.91 0.93 -13.92
CA SER A 185 10.04 1.94 -12.85
C SER A 185 8.76 2.78 -12.72
N LYS A 186 7.59 2.18 -12.93
CA LYS A 186 6.28 2.84 -12.78
C LYS A 186 5.47 2.20 -11.66
N SER A 187 4.82 3.04 -10.87
CA SER A 187 3.79 2.62 -9.91
C SER A 187 2.56 2.06 -10.62
N ASP A 188 1.80 1.21 -9.91
CA ASP A 188 0.54 0.62 -10.42
C ASP A 188 -0.41 1.69 -11.00
N ALA A 189 -0.51 2.84 -10.33
CA ALA A 189 -1.33 3.96 -10.78
C ALA A 189 -0.79 4.58 -12.09
N GLN A 190 0.53 4.76 -12.21
CA GLN A 190 1.14 5.27 -13.46
C GLN A 190 0.99 4.28 -14.62
N ILE A 191 1.10 2.97 -14.35
CA ILE A 191 0.86 1.92 -15.34
C ILE A 191 -0.56 2.05 -15.90
N ALA A 192 -1.56 2.16 -15.03
CA ALA A 192 -2.95 2.29 -15.46
C ALA A 192 -3.18 3.49 -16.38
N GLU A 193 -2.65 4.65 -16.02
CA GLU A 193 -2.74 5.86 -16.83
C GLU A 193 -2.05 5.71 -18.20
N LEU A 194 -0.84 5.12 -18.23
CA LEU A 194 -0.10 4.90 -19.48
C LEU A 194 -0.82 3.91 -20.40
N VAL A 195 -1.38 2.84 -19.85
CA VAL A 195 -2.14 1.86 -20.63
C VAL A 195 -3.41 2.49 -21.22
N ILE A 196 -4.21 3.20 -20.41
CA ILE A 196 -5.42 3.87 -20.91
C ILE A 196 -5.07 4.93 -21.97
N ALA A 197 -4.00 5.71 -21.76
CA ALA A 197 -3.56 6.70 -22.74
C ALA A 197 -3.05 6.07 -24.05
N SER A 198 -2.35 4.93 -23.97
CA SER A 198 -1.88 4.18 -25.13
C SER A 198 -3.07 3.63 -25.93
N GLU A 199 -4.01 2.96 -25.26
CA GLU A 199 -5.23 2.43 -25.89
C GLU A 199 -6.09 3.53 -26.52
N HIS A 200 -6.19 4.69 -25.88
CA HIS A 200 -6.90 5.85 -26.44
C HIS A 200 -6.22 6.38 -27.70
N LEU A 201 -4.89 6.51 -27.70
CA LEU A 201 -4.12 6.94 -28.86
C LEU A 201 -4.30 5.96 -30.02
N VAL A 202 -4.23 4.65 -29.77
CA VAL A 202 -4.45 3.62 -30.79
C VAL A 202 -5.85 3.70 -31.37
N MET A 203 -6.86 3.95 -30.54
CA MET A 203 -8.27 3.95 -30.95
C MET A 203 -8.68 5.23 -31.68
N THR A 204 -8.18 6.40 -31.25
CA THR A 204 -8.65 7.71 -31.74
C THR A 204 -7.64 8.43 -32.61
N GLY A 205 -6.38 7.97 -32.66
CA GLY A 205 -5.26 8.68 -33.27
C GLY A 205 -4.81 9.94 -32.51
N THR A 206 -5.44 10.26 -31.37
CA THR A 206 -5.19 11.49 -30.61
C THR A 206 -4.61 11.19 -29.22
N PRO A 207 -3.51 11.86 -28.81
CA PRO A 207 -2.96 11.70 -27.46
C PRO A 207 -3.92 12.23 -26.38
N LEU A 208 -3.96 11.56 -25.23
CA LEU A 208 -4.61 12.10 -24.04
C LEU A 208 -3.75 13.17 -23.35
N PHE A 209 -4.41 14.25 -22.98
CA PHE A 209 -3.85 15.35 -22.21
C PHE A 209 -4.57 15.50 -20.86
N LYS A 210 -3.88 16.13 -19.92
CA LYS A 210 -4.48 16.48 -18.62
C LYS A 210 -5.65 17.44 -18.85
N PRO A 211 -6.82 17.20 -18.27
CA PRO A 211 -7.92 18.13 -18.38
C PRO A 211 -7.67 19.40 -17.56
N ASP A 212 -8.32 20.48 -18.00
CA ASP A 212 -8.47 21.69 -17.20
C ASP A 212 -9.43 21.41 -16.03
N ILE A 213 -9.09 21.93 -14.85
CA ILE A 213 -9.89 21.68 -13.65
C ILE A 213 -10.98 22.74 -13.57
N THR A 214 -12.24 22.32 -13.66
CA THR A 214 -13.39 23.21 -13.48
C THR A 214 -13.88 23.15 -12.03
N TYR A 215 -13.89 24.30 -11.35
CA TYR A 215 -14.35 24.43 -9.96
C TYR A 215 -15.82 24.85 -9.91
N ARG A 216 -16.70 23.96 -10.39
CA ARG A 216 -18.16 24.14 -10.33
C ARG A 216 -18.78 23.33 -9.19
N ASN A 217 -20.08 23.51 -8.99
CA ASN A 217 -20.89 22.58 -8.22
C ASN A 217 -21.15 21.35 -9.09
N TYR A 218 -20.94 20.17 -8.51
CA TYR A 218 -21.28 18.88 -9.10
C TYR A 218 -22.41 18.27 -8.29
N TYR A 219 -23.26 17.47 -8.95
CA TYR A 219 -24.38 16.77 -8.35
C TYR A 219 -24.28 15.29 -8.69
N TYR A 220 -24.79 14.43 -7.81
CA TYR A 220 -24.82 13.00 -8.06
C TYR A 220 -25.93 12.66 -9.04
N GLU A 221 -25.58 11.93 -10.09
CA GLU A 221 -26.53 11.35 -11.03
C GLU A 221 -26.81 9.89 -10.67
N THR A 222 -28.03 9.60 -10.27
CA THR A 222 -28.46 8.27 -9.86
C THR A 222 -28.67 7.37 -11.09
N PRO A 223 -27.98 6.22 -11.18
CA PRO A 223 -28.26 5.23 -12.22
C PRO A 223 -29.66 4.65 -12.09
N SER A 224 -30.31 4.34 -13.21
CA SER A 224 -31.70 3.85 -13.27
C SER A 224 -31.98 2.56 -12.49
N PHE A 225 -30.94 1.77 -12.20
CA PHE A 225 -31.05 0.54 -11.43
C PHE A 225 -30.99 0.77 -9.92
N VAL A 226 -30.71 2.00 -9.46
CA VAL A 226 -30.73 2.34 -8.04
C VAL A 226 -32.13 2.77 -7.64
N ASN A 227 -32.76 1.99 -6.76
CA ASN A 227 -34.09 2.30 -6.24
C ASN A 227 -34.30 1.70 -4.83
N PHE A 228 -35.07 2.40 -3.99
CA PHE A 228 -35.35 1.99 -2.61
C PHE A 228 -36.84 1.85 -2.34
N THR A 229 -37.20 0.98 -1.40
CA THR A 229 -38.59 0.78 -0.97
C THR A 229 -38.93 1.57 0.28
N SER A 230 -37.97 1.70 1.21
CA SER A 230 -38.17 2.42 2.47
C SER A 230 -38.06 3.93 2.29
N GLU A 231 -38.96 4.65 2.96
CA GLU A 231 -38.97 6.12 3.01
C GLU A 231 -37.61 6.69 3.45
N GLN A 232 -36.98 6.07 4.46
CA GLN A 232 -35.67 6.48 4.96
C GLN A 232 -34.57 6.47 3.88
N LEU A 233 -34.53 5.44 3.04
CA LEU A 233 -33.51 5.33 1.99
C LEU A 233 -33.86 6.15 0.74
N GLN A 234 -35.15 6.34 0.46
CA GLN A 234 -35.62 7.28 -0.56
C GLN A 234 -35.23 8.73 -0.18
N ASP A 235 -35.42 9.13 1.08
CA ASP A 235 -35.00 10.44 1.59
C ASP A 235 -33.48 10.61 1.54
N LEU A 236 -32.73 9.55 1.85
CA LEU A 236 -31.27 9.57 1.74
C LEU A 236 -30.83 9.79 0.30
N LEU A 237 -31.43 9.08 -0.66
CA LEU A 237 -31.13 9.22 -2.08
C LEU A 237 -31.41 10.65 -2.55
N LEU A 238 -32.60 11.17 -2.25
CA LEU A 238 -32.98 12.54 -2.60
C LEU A 238 -32.03 13.57 -1.99
N THR A 239 -31.63 13.37 -0.73
CA THR A 239 -30.65 14.26 -0.07
C THR A 239 -29.31 14.24 -0.78
N ILE A 240 -28.84 13.08 -1.25
CA ILE A 240 -27.58 12.94 -1.99
C ILE A 240 -27.67 13.62 -3.35
N GLU A 241 -28.76 13.42 -4.10
CA GLU A 241 -29.00 14.04 -5.41
C GLU A 241 -29.04 15.57 -5.34
N LEU A 242 -29.70 16.12 -4.30
CA LEU A 242 -29.83 17.57 -4.13
C LEU A 242 -28.58 18.24 -3.54
N THR A 243 -27.63 17.47 -2.98
CA THR A 243 -26.45 18.05 -2.35
C THR A 243 -25.32 18.25 -3.36
N ALA A 244 -24.96 19.51 -3.58
CA ALA A 244 -23.76 19.84 -4.35
C ALA A 244 -22.48 19.39 -3.63
N PHE A 245 -21.54 18.83 -4.39
CA PHE A 245 -20.17 18.62 -3.95
C PHE A 245 -19.20 19.47 -4.77
N LYS A 246 -18.00 19.71 -4.21
CA LYS A 246 -16.99 20.61 -4.77
C LYS A 246 -15.63 19.95 -4.79
N ILE A 247 -14.79 20.41 -5.72
CA ILE A 247 -13.38 20.04 -5.80
C ILE A 247 -12.56 21.11 -5.09
N LYS A 248 -11.69 20.70 -4.16
CA LYS A 248 -10.79 21.59 -3.45
C LYS A 248 -9.68 22.09 -4.40
N PRO A 249 -9.52 23.43 -4.64
CA PRO A 249 -8.56 23.94 -5.62
C PRO A 249 -7.09 23.57 -5.35
N THR A 250 -6.68 23.56 -4.08
CA THR A 250 -5.29 23.29 -3.74
C THR A 250 -4.88 21.84 -3.99
N THR A 251 -5.79 20.88 -3.76
CA THR A 251 -5.47 19.45 -3.86
C THR A 251 -6.07 18.76 -5.07
N GLY A 252 -7.09 19.36 -5.71
CA GLY A 252 -7.90 18.70 -6.74
C GLY A 252 -8.60 17.44 -6.22
N LYS A 253 -9.02 17.45 -4.95
CA LYS A 253 -9.76 16.32 -4.34
C LYS A 253 -11.20 16.75 -4.08
N ILE A 254 -12.12 15.78 -4.08
CA ILE A 254 -13.51 16.00 -3.65
C ILE A 254 -13.50 16.47 -2.19
N MET A 255 -14.30 17.49 -1.89
CA MET A 255 -14.64 17.87 -0.53
C MET A 255 -15.83 17.04 -0.09
N ASP A 256 -15.77 16.44 1.11
CA ASP A 256 -16.88 15.66 1.66
C ASP A 256 -18.18 16.47 1.59
N PRO A 257 -19.19 16.00 0.85
CA PRO A 257 -20.48 16.67 0.79
C PRO A 257 -21.08 16.72 2.19
N PRO A 258 -21.73 17.82 2.61
CA PRO A 258 -22.37 17.91 3.92
C PRO A 258 -23.36 16.78 4.21
N SER A 259 -24.06 16.28 3.19
CA SER A 259 -24.99 15.15 3.29
C SER A 259 -24.34 13.82 3.66
N MET A 260 -23.05 13.65 3.35
CA MET A 260 -22.31 12.41 3.55
C MET A 260 -21.31 12.48 4.72
N LYS A 261 -20.83 13.67 5.06
CA LYS A 261 -19.76 13.84 6.03
C LYS A 261 -20.15 13.29 7.41
N GLY A 262 -19.55 12.15 7.77
CA GLY A 262 -19.82 11.46 9.03
C GLY A 262 -21.24 10.90 9.13
N LYS A 263 -21.95 10.78 8.01
CA LYS A 263 -23.33 10.27 7.98
C LYS A 263 -23.35 8.81 8.41
N VAL A 264 -24.19 8.53 9.41
CA VAL A 264 -24.49 7.17 9.86
C VAL A 264 -26.00 6.98 9.73
N ILE A 265 -26.41 5.89 9.09
CA ILE A 265 -27.81 5.47 9.02
C ILE A 265 -27.98 4.19 9.81
N ALA A 266 -29.18 3.98 10.35
CA ALA A 266 -29.55 2.74 11.03
C ALA A 266 -30.60 2.04 10.16
N ILE A 267 -30.34 0.77 9.84
CA ILE A 267 -31.31 -0.13 9.17
C ILE A 267 -31.39 -1.36 10.07
N ASN A 268 -32.58 -1.61 10.62
CA ASN A 268 -32.78 -2.57 11.70
C ASN A 268 -31.82 -2.28 12.87
N ASP A 269 -31.15 -3.31 13.41
CA ASP A 269 -30.25 -3.18 14.56
C ASP A 269 -28.82 -2.76 14.19
N MET A 270 -28.54 -2.57 12.90
CA MET A 270 -27.21 -2.27 12.39
C MET A 270 -27.08 -0.81 11.98
N LYS A 271 -25.88 -0.26 12.18
CA LYS A 271 -25.51 1.10 11.77
C LYS A 271 -24.51 1.03 10.63
N TYR A 272 -24.67 1.92 9.65
CA TYR A 272 -23.83 1.99 8.45
C TYR A 272 -23.31 3.40 8.28
N LYS A 273 -21.99 3.52 8.15
CA LYS A 273 -21.28 4.78 7.92
C LYS A 273 -21.04 4.96 6.43
N LEU A 274 -21.51 6.07 5.89
CA LEU A 274 -21.24 6.50 4.52
C LEU A 274 -19.98 7.36 4.46
N GLY A 275 -19.31 7.35 3.31
CA GLY A 275 -18.15 8.20 3.06
C GLY A 275 -17.51 7.98 1.70
N LEU A 276 -16.53 8.82 1.37
CA LEU A 276 -15.78 8.74 0.11
C LEU A 276 -14.86 7.50 0.01
N GLY A 277 -14.81 6.66 1.05
CA GLY A 277 -14.13 5.35 1.04
C GLY A 277 -15.07 4.15 0.87
N GLY A 278 -16.37 4.39 0.66
CA GLY A 278 -17.40 3.35 0.56
C GLY A 278 -18.15 3.07 1.86
N LEU A 279 -19.10 2.12 1.79
CA LEU A 279 -20.00 1.77 2.89
C LEU A 279 -19.30 0.88 3.90
N HIS A 280 -19.48 1.15 5.19
CA HIS A 280 -18.99 0.28 6.26
C HIS A 280 -20.02 0.15 7.36
N SER A 281 -20.23 -1.06 7.88
CA SER A 281 -21.00 -1.24 9.10
C SER A 281 -20.23 -0.77 10.34
N VAL A 282 -20.96 -0.35 11.38
CA VAL A 282 -20.41 -0.06 12.71
C VAL A 282 -20.56 -1.31 13.57
N ASP A 283 -19.57 -2.19 13.44
CA ASP A 283 -19.58 -3.49 14.09
C ASP A 283 -19.22 -3.40 15.57
N LYS A 284 -19.93 -4.16 16.40
CA LYS A 284 -19.47 -4.49 17.75
C LYS A 284 -18.49 -5.68 17.70
N PRO A 285 -17.54 -5.74 18.64
CA PRO A 285 -16.74 -6.94 18.83
C PRO A 285 -17.62 -8.18 19.04
N GLY A 286 -17.13 -9.34 18.60
CA GLY A 286 -17.80 -10.61 18.84
C GLY A 286 -17.37 -11.73 17.90
N SER A 287 -17.83 -12.94 18.23
CA SER A 287 -17.61 -14.16 17.46
C SER A 287 -18.92 -14.74 16.96
N PHE A 288 -18.96 -15.11 15.69
CA PHE A 288 -20.09 -15.74 15.03
C PHE A 288 -19.65 -17.10 14.49
N TYR A 289 -20.53 -18.09 14.61
CA TYR A 289 -20.26 -19.45 14.18
C TYR A 289 -21.35 -19.93 13.23
N SER A 290 -20.93 -20.71 12.25
CA SER A 290 -21.79 -21.66 11.56
C SER A 290 -21.98 -22.88 12.47
N ASP A 291 -23.22 -23.33 12.61
CA ASP A 291 -23.64 -24.38 13.54
C ASP A 291 -24.69 -25.28 12.87
N ASP A 292 -25.41 -26.09 13.66
CA ASP A 292 -26.44 -26.98 13.13
C ASP A 292 -27.62 -26.22 12.50
N ASP A 293 -27.88 -24.99 12.95
CA ASP A 293 -29.04 -24.19 12.53
C ASP A 293 -28.66 -23.05 11.57
N HIS A 294 -27.43 -22.53 11.65
CA HIS A 294 -27.00 -21.33 10.92
C HIS A 294 -25.73 -21.53 10.11
N VAL A 295 -25.60 -20.73 9.05
CA VAL A 295 -24.42 -20.67 8.18
C VAL A 295 -24.01 -19.22 7.95
N ILE A 296 -22.70 -19.00 7.76
CA ILE A 296 -22.10 -17.68 7.51
C ILE A 296 -21.53 -17.62 6.10
N PHE A 297 -21.89 -16.55 5.38
CA PHE A 297 -21.34 -16.26 4.05
C PHE A 297 -20.83 -14.83 3.98
N ASP A 298 -19.65 -14.66 3.38
CA ASP A 298 -19.24 -13.44 2.71
C ASP A 298 -19.85 -13.43 1.31
N ILE A 299 -20.53 -12.35 0.95
CA ILE A 299 -21.11 -12.18 -0.37
C ILE A 299 -20.55 -10.87 -0.94
N ASP A 300 -19.48 -10.99 -1.73
CA ASP A 300 -18.72 -9.88 -2.32
C ASP A 300 -19.17 -9.65 -3.77
N VAL A 301 -19.28 -8.39 -4.21
CA VAL A 301 -19.58 -8.05 -5.60
C VAL A 301 -18.32 -8.23 -6.46
N ALA A 302 -18.40 -9.06 -7.48
CA ALA A 302 -17.28 -9.29 -8.41
C ALA A 302 -16.95 -8.02 -9.19
N ALA A 303 -15.67 -7.61 -9.17
CA ALA A 303 -15.17 -6.45 -9.89
C ALA A 303 -16.05 -5.19 -9.72
N TYR A 304 -16.35 -4.84 -8.47
CA TYR A 304 -17.43 -3.92 -8.14
C TYR A 304 -17.37 -2.55 -8.83
N TYR A 305 -16.34 -1.74 -8.52
CA TYR A 305 -16.19 -0.40 -9.12
C TYR A 305 -16.07 -0.45 -10.65
N PRO A 306 -15.33 -1.40 -11.26
CA PRO A 306 -15.32 -1.55 -12.71
C PRO A 306 -16.71 -1.76 -13.31
N ASN A 307 -17.52 -2.63 -12.71
CA ASN A 307 -18.86 -2.91 -13.19
C ASN A 307 -19.81 -1.74 -12.96
N ILE A 308 -19.67 -0.97 -11.87
CA ILE A 308 -20.41 0.28 -11.69
C ILE A 308 -20.14 1.25 -12.84
N ILE A 309 -18.87 1.49 -13.18
CA ILE A 309 -18.46 2.37 -14.28
C ILE A 309 -19.14 1.95 -15.58
N LEU A 310 -19.10 0.65 -15.91
CA LEU A 310 -19.64 0.12 -17.16
C LEU A 310 -21.18 0.12 -17.19
N ASN A 311 -21.84 -0.34 -16.12
CA ASN A 311 -23.29 -0.45 -16.06
C ASN A 311 -23.96 0.94 -16.00
N ALA A 312 -23.41 1.87 -15.23
CA ALA A 312 -23.89 3.24 -15.16
C ALA A 312 -23.40 4.14 -16.30
N LYS A 313 -22.52 3.62 -17.18
CA LYS A 313 -21.91 4.35 -18.30
C LYS A 313 -21.21 5.64 -17.87
N PHE A 314 -20.54 5.62 -16.73
CA PHE A 314 -19.79 6.77 -16.25
C PHE A 314 -18.40 6.84 -16.92
N PHE A 315 -18.00 8.01 -17.40
CA PHE A 315 -16.70 8.23 -18.05
C PHE A 315 -16.18 9.64 -17.78
N PRO A 316 -14.85 9.86 -17.86
CA PRO A 316 -14.30 11.22 -17.79
C PRO A 316 -14.81 12.08 -18.95
N GLU A 317 -15.38 13.25 -18.65
CA GLU A 317 -16.01 14.14 -19.65
C GLU A 317 -15.10 14.44 -20.86
N HIS A 318 -13.81 14.68 -20.62
CA HIS A 318 -12.83 15.03 -21.65
C HIS A 318 -12.36 13.86 -22.52
N ILE A 319 -12.63 12.61 -22.10
CA ILE A 319 -12.34 11.40 -22.88
C ILE A 319 -13.59 10.91 -23.61
N GLY A 320 -14.77 11.11 -23.02
CA GLY A 320 -16.04 10.69 -23.61
C GLY A 320 -16.25 9.18 -23.58
N SER A 321 -17.23 8.70 -24.36
CA SER A 321 -17.63 7.28 -24.40
C SER A 321 -16.53 6.33 -24.89
N ASP A 322 -15.50 6.86 -25.54
CA ASP A 322 -14.30 6.13 -25.91
C ASP A 322 -13.63 5.46 -24.70
N PHE A 323 -13.67 6.12 -23.53
CA PHE A 323 -13.19 5.53 -22.28
C PHE A 323 -13.92 4.22 -21.97
N LEU A 324 -15.25 4.17 -22.09
CA LEU A 324 -16.03 2.96 -21.79
C LEU A 324 -15.65 1.81 -22.71
N SER A 325 -15.42 2.08 -24.00
CA SER A 325 -14.99 1.08 -24.97
C SER A 325 -13.64 0.48 -24.60
N ILE A 326 -12.66 1.32 -24.26
CA ILE A 326 -11.32 0.89 -23.81
C ILE A 326 -11.42 0.09 -22.52
N TYR A 327 -12.14 0.65 -21.53
CA TYR A 327 -12.25 0.07 -20.20
C TYR A 327 -12.97 -1.28 -20.22
N LYS A 328 -14.03 -1.41 -21.03
CA LYS A 328 -14.74 -2.67 -21.24
C LYS A 328 -13.82 -3.75 -21.81
N ARG A 329 -13.01 -3.44 -22.83
CA ARG A 329 -12.04 -4.42 -23.38
C ARG A 329 -11.06 -4.91 -22.32
N ILE A 330 -10.57 -4.01 -21.46
CA ILE A 330 -9.63 -4.33 -20.37
C ILE A 330 -10.32 -5.24 -19.34
N VAL A 331 -11.54 -4.91 -18.92
CA VAL A 331 -12.32 -5.70 -17.96
C VAL A 331 -12.65 -7.08 -18.52
N ASP A 332 -13.21 -7.16 -19.74
CA ASP A 332 -13.56 -8.41 -20.40
C ASP A 332 -12.33 -9.33 -20.58
N ALA A 333 -11.20 -8.77 -21.02
CA ALA A 333 -9.95 -9.52 -21.20
C ALA A 333 -9.43 -10.07 -19.86
N ARG A 334 -9.58 -9.32 -18.76
CA ARG A 334 -9.24 -9.81 -17.43
C ARG A 334 -10.13 -10.97 -17.01
N MET A 335 -11.44 -10.86 -17.23
CA MET A 335 -12.38 -11.93 -16.87
C MET A 335 -12.11 -13.21 -17.68
N ALA A 336 -11.78 -13.08 -18.97
CA ALA A 336 -11.33 -14.20 -19.80
C ALA A 336 -10.02 -14.83 -19.29
N ALA A 337 -9.04 -14.02 -18.88
CA ALA A 337 -7.80 -14.48 -18.27
C ALA A 337 -8.03 -15.24 -16.95
N LYS A 338 -8.86 -14.70 -16.05
CA LYS A 338 -9.26 -15.36 -14.80
C LYS A 338 -9.92 -16.72 -15.07
N LYS A 339 -10.79 -16.81 -16.07
CA LYS A 339 -11.49 -18.06 -16.45
C LYS A 339 -10.57 -19.09 -17.09
N SER A 340 -9.60 -18.67 -17.90
CA SER A 340 -8.64 -19.56 -18.57
C SER A 340 -7.44 -19.95 -17.70
N GLY A 341 -7.24 -19.28 -16.56
CA GLY A 341 -6.10 -19.51 -15.67
C GLY A 341 -4.83 -18.77 -16.07
N ASP A 342 -4.91 -17.80 -16.99
CA ASP A 342 -3.81 -16.89 -17.34
C ASP A 342 -3.55 -15.89 -16.20
N LYS A 343 -2.72 -16.33 -15.24
CA LYS A 343 -2.39 -15.56 -14.03
C LYS A 343 -1.66 -14.26 -14.34
N VAL A 344 -0.85 -14.23 -15.40
CA VAL A 344 -0.06 -13.05 -15.77
C VAL A 344 -0.99 -11.96 -16.27
N THR A 345 -1.83 -12.28 -17.27
CA THR A 345 -2.77 -11.31 -17.84
C THR A 345 -3.80 -10.85 -16.81
N ASP A 346 -4.33 -11.75 -15.96
CA ASP A 346 -5.23 -11.35 -14.87
C ASP A 346 -4.55 -10.34 -13.92
N ALA A 347 -3.31 -10.63 -13.47
CA ALA A 347 -2.57 -9.74 -12.59
C ALA A 347 -2.29 -8.38 -13.24
N SER A 348 -1.83 -8.36 -14.49
CA SER A 348 -1.57 -7.12 -15.25
C SER A 348 -2.81 -6.25 -15.40
N LEU A 349 -3.93 -6.83 -15.84
CA LEU A 349 -5.15 -6.08 -16.08
C LEU A 349 -5.82 -5.66 -14.76
N LYS A 350 -5.65 -6.43 -13.68
CA LYS A 350 -6.07 -6.02 -12.33
C LYS A 350 -5.35 -4.76 -11.87
N ILE A 351 -4.05 -4.64 -12.13
CA ILE A 351 -3.26 -3.43 -11.84
C ILE A 351 -3.83 -2.22 -12.60
N VAL A 352 -4.07 -2.38 -13.91
CA VAL A 352 -4.64 -1.31 -14.74
C VAL A 352 -6.00 -0.87 -14.19
N ILE A 353 -6.91 -1.81 -13.97
CA ILE A 353 -8.27 -1.54 -13.48
C ILE A 353 -8.27 -0.79 -12.13
N ASN A 354 -7.49 -1.29 -11.15
CA ASN A 354 -7.41 -0.68 -9.83
C ASN A 354 -6.72 0.70 -9.88
N GLY A 355 -5.67 0.83 -10.68
CA GLY A 355 -4.94 2.08 -10.85
C GLY A 355 -5.77 3.16 -11.55
N THR A 356 -6.64 2.79 -12.51
CA THR A 356 -7.54 3.72 -13.22
C THR A 356 -8.45 4.44 -12.23
N PHE A 357 -9.11 3.70 -11.34
CA PHE A 357 -10.00 4.28 -10.32
C PHE A 357 -9.25 5.28 -9.41
N GLY A 358 -8.05 4.93 -8.95
CA GLY A 358 -7.23 5.83 -8.13
C GLY A 358 -6.80 7.10 -8.87
N LYS A 359 -6.53 6.99 -10.18
CA LYS A 359 -6.08 8.12 -11.01
C LYS A 359 -7.17 9.16 -11.29
N PHE A 360 -8.44 8.78 -11.22
CA PHE A 360 -9.55 9.74 -11.25
C PHE A 360 -9.43 10.84 -10.18
N GLY A 361 -8.85 10.53 -9.03
CA GLY A 361 -8.64 11.48 -7.93
C GLY A 361 -7.32 12.26 -7.96
N SER A 362 -6.48 12.07 -8.99
CA SER A 362 -5.16 12.72 -9.08
C SER A 362 -5.18 13.89 -10.08
N LYS A 363 -5.13 15.13 -9.59
CA LYS A 363 -5.20 16.35 -10.42
C LYS A 363 -4.10 16.50 -11.50
N TYR A 364 -3.06 15.69 -11.39
CA TYR A 364 -1.94 15.61 -12.33
C TYR A 364 -2.17 14.56 -13.42
N SER A 365 -3.23 13.77 -13.33
CA SER A 365 -3.49 12.67 -14.24
C SER A 365 -4.18 13.11 -15.54
N LYS A 366 -3.81 12.47 -16.64
CA LYS A 366 -4.49 12.54 -17.95
C LYS A 366 -5.93 12.01 -17.91
N ILE A 367 -6.23 11.15 -16.95
CA ILE A 367 -7.58 10.57 -16.76
C ILE A 367 -8.26 11.12 -15.50
N TYR A 368 -7.80 12.26 -14.99
CA TYR A 368 -8.40 12.92 -13.83
C TYR A 368 -9.89 13.20 -14.04
N SER A 369 -10.73 12.71 -13.13
CA SER A 369 -12.19 12.90 -13.14
C SER A 369 -12.71 12.64 -11.73
N PRO A 370 -12.56 13.62 -10.82
CA PRO A 370 -12.98 13.46 -9.43
C PRO A 370 -14.50 13.34 -9.29
N ASP A 371 -15.25 13.89 -10.23
CA ASP A 371 -16.70 13.71 -10.36
C ASP A 371 -17.05 12.23 -10.61
N LEU A 372 -16.36 11.55 -11.53
CA LEU A 372 -16.52 10.12 -11.79
C LEU A 372 -16.18 9.29 -10.54
N LEU A 373 -15.08 9.62 -9.85
CA LEU A 373 -14.71 8.96 -8.60
C LEU A 373 -15.85 9.06 -7.56
N PHE A 374 -16.48 10.22 -7.44
CA PHE A 374 -17.62 10.42 -6.55
C PHE A 374 -18.81 9.55 -6.95
N HIS A 375 -19.23 9.62 -8.22
CA HIS A 375 -20.37 8.85 -8.73
C HIS A 375 -20.20 7.36 -8.47
N VAL A 376 -19.06 6.78 -8.85
CA VAL A 376 -18.78 5.36 -8.66
C VAL A 376 -18.84 4.96 -7.18
N THR A 377 -18.25 5.78 -6.29
CA THR A 377 -18.20 5.49 -4.85
C THR A 377 -19.58 5.58 -4.20
N VAL A 378 -20.39 6.55 -4.61
CA VAL A 378 -21.75 6.75 -4.08
C VAL A 378 -22.69 5.69 -4.62
N THR A 379 -22.66 5.39 -5.92
CA THR A 379 -23.43 4.29 -6.52
C THR A 379 -23.14 2.97 -5.81
N GLY A 380 -21.86 2.68 -5.52
CA GLY A 380 -21.49 1.45 -4.80
C GLY A 380 -22.06 1.39 -3.37
N GLN A 381 -22.14 2.52 -2.67
CA GLN A 381 -22.80 2.57 -1.37
C GLN A 381 -24.31 2.32 -1.49
N LEU A 382 -24.97 2.99 -2.44
CA LEU A 382 -26.41 2.88 -2.63
C LEU A 382 -26.83 1.47 -3.06
N CYS A 383 -26.07 0.83 -3.96
CA CYS A 383 -26.36 -0.54 -4.40
C CYS A 383 -26.23 -1.56 -3.24
N LEU A 384 -25.23 -1.42 -2.37
CA LEU A 384 -25.14 -2.26 -1.16
C LEU A 384 -26.30 -1.98 -0.20
N LEU A 385 -26.73 -0.72 -0.04
CA LEU A 385 -27.90 -0.39 0.77
C LEU A 385 -29.18 -1.00 0.22
N MET A 386 -29.34 -1.10 -1.12
CA MET A 386 -30.48 -1.81 -1.72
C MET A 386 -30.48 -3.29 -1.33
N LEU A 387 -29.31 -3.93 -1.30
CA LEU A 387 -29.18 -5.32 -0.89
C LEU A 387 -29.47 -5.48 0.62
N ILE A 388 -28.92 -4.60 1.44
CA ILE A 388 -29.12 -4.58 2.91
C ILE A 388 -30.59 -4.39 3.26
N GLU A 389 -31.31 -3.48 2.57
CA GLU A 389 -32.75 -3.27 2.75
C GLU A 389 -33.54 -4.57 2.60
N ARG A 390 -33.16 -5.43 1.63
CA ARG A 390 -33.85 -6.70 1.34
C ARG A 390 -33.44 -7.84 2.26
N LEU A 391 -32.15 -7.89 2.63
CA LEU A 391 -31.62 -8.94 3.52
C LEU A 391 -32.01 -8.74 4.98
N GLY A 392 -32.26 -7.50 5.40
CA GLY A 392 -32.75 -7.18 6.73
C GLY A 392 -31.75 -7.53 7.83
N ASN A 393 -32.23 -8.19 8.89
CA ASN A 393 -31.44 -8.55 10.09
C ASN A 393 -30.42 -9.68 9.87
N LYS A 394 -30.38 -10.27 8.67
CA LYS A 394 -29.42 -11.34 8.30
C LYS A 394 -28.00 -10.79 8.10
N VAL A 395 -27.85 -9.50 7.82
CA VAL A 395 -26.57 -8.83 7.63
C VAL A 395 -25.88 -8.64 8.97
N ILE A 396 -24.67 -9.18 9.11
CA ILE A 396 -23.86 -9.07 10.33
C ILE A 396 -22.69 -8.09 10.17
N SER A 397 -22.18 -7.88 8.95
CA SER A 397 -21.08 -6.94 8.65
C SER A 397 -21.18 -6.47 7.20
N VAL A 398 -20.63 -5.28 6.91
CA VAL A 398 -20.58 -4.69 5.56
C VAL A 398 -19.26 -3.97 5.37
N ASN A 399 -18.56 -4.29 4.28
CA ASN A 399 -17.37 -3.61 3.78
C ASN A 399 -17.70 -2.87 2.48
N THR A 400 -16.69 -2.25 1.87
CA THR A 400 -16.80 -1.42 0.66
C THR A 400 -17.47 -2.11 -0.53
N ASP A 401 -17.36 -3.43 -0.63
CA ASP A 401 -17.66 -4.22 -1.81
C ASP A 401 -18.56 -5.45 -1.55
N GLY A 402 -19.05 -5.65 -0.34
CA GLY A 402 -19.83 -6.83 -0.01
C GLY A 402 -20.61 -6.75 1.30
N VAL A 403 -21.37 -7.81 1.55
CA VAL A 403 -22.13 -8.02 2.78
C VAL A 403 -21.76 -9.39 3.36
N MET A 404 -21.60 -9.44 4.68
CA MET A 404 -21.49 -10.69 5.39
C MET A 404 -22.80 -11.00 6.09
N VAL A 405 -23.30 -12.22 5.91
CA VAL A 405 -24.59 -12.66 6.44
C VAL A 405 -24.43 -13.87 7.36
N ARG A 406 -25.29 -13.94 8.39
CA ARG A 406 -25.53 -15.17 9.16
C ARG A 406 -26.98 -15.55 8.99
N VAL A 407 -27.23 -16.71 8.42
CA VAL A 407 -28.56 -17.11 7.91
C VAL A 407 -28.93 -18.46 8.49
N ALA A 408 -30.19 -18.62 8.91
CA ALA A 408 -30.71 -19.93 9.27
C ALA A 408 -30.75 -20.83 8.02
N LYS A 409 -30.35 -22.12 8.14
CA LYS A 409 -30.22 -23.02 6.99
C LYS A 409 -31.52 -23.16 6.18
N ASN A 410 -32.68 -23.10 6.85
CA ASN A 410 -34.00 -23.13 6.20
C ASN A 410 -34.36 -21.84 5.44
N GLU A 411 -33.68 -20.71 5.70
CA GLU A 411 -33.86 -19.44 5.00
C GLU A 411 -32.82 -19.22 3.88
N LEU A 412 -31.80 -20.08 3.77
CA LEU A 412 -30.70 -19.89 2.81
C LEU A 412 -31.20 -19.72 1.38
N LYS A 413 -32.21 -20.50 0.97
CA LYS A 413 -32.80 -20.39 -0.36
C LYS A 413 -33.44 -19.02 -0.60
N SER A 414 -34.14 -18.47 0.40
CA SER A 414 -34.72 -17.14 0.31
C SER A 414 -33.65 -16.06 0.16
N VAL A 415 -32.52 -16.18 0.87
CA VAL A 415 -31.39 -15.25 0.74
C VAL A 415 -30.75 -15.33 -0.65
N GLN A 416 -30.55 -16.53 -1.17
CA GLN A 416 -30.06 -16.72 -2.54
C GLN A 416 -31.00 -16.09 -3.57
N ASP A 417 -32.32 -16.25 -3.41
CA ASP A 417 -33.29 -15.67 -4.32
C ASP A 417 -33.32 -14.13 -4.25
N ILE A 418 -33.12 -13.54 -3.06
CA ILE A 418 -32.95 -12.08 -2.89
C ILE A 418 -31.69 -11.60 -3.61
N VAL A 419 -30.56 -12.26 -3.40
CA VAL A 419 -29.28 -11.89 -4.03
C VAL A 419 -29.39 -12.02 -5.55
N SER A 420 -29.94 -13.12 -6.08
CA SER A 420 -30.15 -13.28 -7.52
C SER A 420 -31.17 -12.32 -8.11
N GLY A 421 -32.15 -11.85 -7.34
CA GLY A 421 -33.01 -10.72 -7.73
C GLY A 421 -32.20 -9.44 -7.90
N TRP A 422 -31.36 -9.12 -6.91
CA TRP A 422 -30.50 -7.95 -6.93
C TRP A 422 -29.44 -8.00 -8.04
N GLU A 423 -28.83 -9.15 -8.32
CA GLU A 423 -27.89 -9.36 -9.44
C GLU A 423 -28.56 -9.01 -10.78
N ARG A 424 -29.81 -9.45 -11.00
CA ARG A 424 -30.56 -9.16 -12.24
C ARG A 424 -30.90 -7.68 -12.40
N GLU A 425 -31.24 -7.00 -11.31
CA GLU A 425 -31.60 -5.58 -11.34
C GLU A 425 -30.37 -4.68 -11.58
N THR A 426 -29.23 -5.02 -10.97
CA THR A 426 -28.01 -4.21 -11.01
C THR A 426 -27.05 -4.61 -12.12
N ASN A 427 -27.26 -5.80 -12.72
CA ASN A 427 -26.33 -6.44 -13.66
C ASN A 427 -24.93 -6.62 -13.05
N PHE A 428 -24.87 -6.98 -11.77
CA PHE A 428 -23.66 -7.37 -11.05
C PHE A 428 -23.65 -8.86 -10.77
N ASP A 429 -22.46 -9.43 -10.64
CA ASP A 429 -22.24 -10.82 -10.22
C ASP A 429 -21.73 -10.85 -8.77
N MET A 430 -22.20 -11.80 -7.97
CA MET A 430 -21.77 -12.01 -6.58
C MET A 430 -20.89 -13.25 -6.42
N GLU A 431 -19.81 -13.12 -5.66
CA GLU A 431 -18.96 -14.23 -5.22
C GLU A 431 -19.28 -14.59 -3.77
N TRP A 432 -19.60 -15.86 -3.53
CA TRP A 432 -19.96 -16.38 -2.21
C TRP A 432 -18.78 -17.12 -1.58
N THR A 433 -18.43 -16.77 -0.35
CA THR A 433 -17.42 -17.47 0.45
C THR A 433 -18.03 -17.94 1.76
N GLU A 434 -18.03 -19.25 1.99
CA GLU A 434 -18.52 -19.85 3.24
C GLU A 434 -17.47 -19.72 4.36
N TYR A 435 -17.94 -19.42 5.58
CA TYR A 435 -17.12 -19.41 6.78
C TYR A 435 -17.67 -20.35 7.86
N ASN A 436 -16.77 -21.10 8.50
CA ASN A 436 -17.05 -21.81 9.74
C ASN A 436 -17.26 -20.82 10.89
N SER A 437 -16.45 -19.75 10.92
CA SER A 437 -16.56 -18.72 11.95
C SER A 437 -16.00 -17.38 11.52
N LEU A 438 -16.51 -16.32 12.14
CA LEU A 438 -16.04 -14.94 12.06
C LEU A 438 -15.70 -14.47 13.46
N HIS A 439 -14.50 -13.90 13.64
CA HIS A 439 -14.06 -13.29 14.90
C HIS A 439 -13.61 -11.87 14.62
N ARG A 440 -14.28 -10.88 15.22
CA ARG A 440 -14.01 -9.48 14.94
C ARG A 440 -13.88 -8.64 16.21
N ARG A 441 -12.98 -7.65 16.14
CA ARG A 441 -12.98 -6.50 17.05
C ARG A 441 -13.86 -5.39 16.49
N ASP A 442 -13.75 -5.14 15.18
CA ASP A 442 -14.51 -4.14 14.44
C ASP A 442 -14.47 -4.48 12.93
N VAL A 443 -15.20 -3.72 12.11
CA VAL A 443 -15.34 -3.95 10.65
C VAL A 443 -13.99 -4.02 9.90
N ASN A 444 -12.97 -3.33 10.40
CA ASN A 444 -11.65 -3.30 9.79
C ASN A 444 -10.66 -4.27 10.45
N ASN A 445 -11.05 -4.97 11.50
CA ASN A 445 -10.17 -5.80 12.32
C ASN A 445 -10.86 -7.11 12.68
N TYR A 446 -10.75 -8.08 11.77
CA TYR A 446 -11.37 -9.39 11.91
C TYR A 446 -10.53 -10.50 11.28
N MET A 447 -10.86 -11.73 11.65
CA MET A 447 -10.47 -12.94 10.94
C MET A 447 -11.69 -13.82 10.68
N ALA A 448 -11.74 -14.43 9.50
CA ALA A 448 -12.78 -15.39 9.13
C ALA A 448 -12.14 -16.71 8.71
N ILE A 449 -12.67 -17.82 9.22
CA ILE A 449 -12.13 -19.17 9.02
C ILE A 449 -13.05 -19.91 8.06
N GLN A 450 -12.51 -20.36 6.93
CA GLN A 450 -13.25 -21.14 5.94
C GLN A 450 -13.34 -22.62 6.32
N PRO A 451 -14.29 -23.39 5.75
CA PRO A 451 -14.36 -24.85 5.89
C PRO A 451 -13.05 -25.57 5.53
N SER A 452 -12.28 -25.03 4.57
CA SER A 452 -10.97 -25.54 4.16
C SER A 452 -9.86 -25.33 5.20
N GLY A 453 -10.10 -24.54 6.25
CA GLY A 453 -9.09 -24.09 7.21
C GLY A 453 -8.29 -22.86 6.73
N ALA A 454 -8.57 -22.32 5.54
CA ALA A 454 -8.04 -21.05 5.08
C ALA A 454 -8.59 -19.87 5.91
N ILE A 455 -7.81 -18.80 6.03
CA ILE A 455 -8.12 -17.70 6.95
C ILE A 455 -8.03 -16.35 6.22
N LYS A 456 -9.15 -15.62 6.15
CA LYS A 456 -9.18 -14.21 5.71
C LYS A 456 -8.82 -13.35 6.91
N ARG A 457 -7.82 -12.48 6.78
CA ARG A 457 -7.31 -11.60 7.86
C ARG A 457 -7.39 -10.13 7.46
N LYS A 458 -7.95 -9.28 8.32
CA LYS A 458 -8.08 -7.84 8.08
C LYS A 458 -7.57 -7.02 9.26
N GLY A 459 -6.97 -5.87 8.95
CA GLY A 459 -6.50 -4.89 9.93
C GLY A 459 -5.39 -5.45 10.80
N LEU A 460 -5.59 -5.42 12.12
CA LEU A 460 -4.63 -5.91 13.11
C LEU A 460 -4.22 -7.36 12.87
N PHE A 461 -5.11 -8.20 12.31
CA PHE A 461 -4.83 -9.60 12.04
C PHE A 461 -3.95 -9.83 10.80
N THR A 462 -3.84 -8.86 9.90
CA THR A 462 -2.97 -8.99 8.72
C THR A 462 -1.52 -9.18 9.15
N LEU A 463 -0.82 -10.17 8.59
CA LEU A 463 0.58 -10.41 8.94
C LEU A 463 1.50 -9.35 8.30
N PRO A 464 2.71 -9.13 8.84
CA PRO A 464 3.67 -8.20 8.27
C PRO A 464 4.06 -8.56 6.82
N GLY A 465 4.50 -7.56 6.07
CA GLY A 465 4.97 -7.71 4.70
C GLY A 465 5.26 -6.34 4.08
N LEU A 466 5.55 -6.28 2.77
CA LEU A 466 5.91 -5.02 2.08
C LEU A 466 4.92 -3.86 2.33
N SER A 467 3.64 -4.17 2.52
CA SER A 467 2.58 -3.19 2.78
C SER A 467 2.21 -3.01 4.26
N LYS A 468 2.86 -3.70 5.20
CA LYS A 468 2.51 -3.62 6.62
C LYS A 468 3.72 -3.84 7.52
N ASN A 469 3.97 -2.87 8.40
CA ASN A 469 5.02 -2.97 9.41
C ASN A 469 4.77 -4.15 10.37
N PRO A 470 5.85 -4.82 10.83
CA PRO A 470 5.83 -5.63 12.04
C PRO A 470 5.20 -4.87 13.22
N SER A 471 4.32 -5.55 13.95
CA SER A 471 3.59 -5.02 15.09
C SER A 471 3.16 -6.17 15.98
N ASN A 472 4.15 -6.89 16.53
CA ASN A 472 3.97 -8.03 17.43
C ASN A 472 3.04 -9.09 16.80
N SER A 473 3.37 -9.60 15.61
CA SER A 473 2.50 -10.52 14.86
C SER A 473 2.18 -11.82 15.60
N ILE A 474 3.01 -12.19 16.60
CA ILE A 474 2.72 -13.30 17.50
C ILE A 474 1.36 -13.16 18.20
N ILE A 475 0.92 -11.93 18.49
CA ILE A 475 -0.37 -11.65 19.15
C ILE A 475 -1.55 -12.09 18.26
N PRO A 476 -1.76 -11.53 17.04
CA PRO A 476 -2.84 -11.98 16.18
C PRO A 476 -2.67 -13.43 15.72
N GLU A 477 -1.45 -13.96 15.61
CA GLU A 477 -1.20 -15.37 15.29
C GLU A 477 -1.70 -16.30 16.41
N ALA A 478 -1.36 -16.03 17.68
CA ALA A 478 -1.83 -16.80 18.82
C ALA A 478 -3.36 -16.76 18.94
N VAL A 479 -3.97 -15.58 18.78
CA VAL A 479 -5.44 -15.45 18.77
C VAL A 479 -6.06 -16.27 17.63
N THR A 480 -5.44 -16.26 16.44
CA THR A 480 -5.89 -17.09 15.32
C THR A 480 -5.83 -18.59 15.67
N ALA A 481 -4.71 -19.06 16.22
CA ALA A 481 -4.51 -20.45 16.59
C ALA A 481 -5.50 -20.92 17.66
N TYR A 482 -5.84 -20.05 18.62
CA TYR A 482 -6.86 -20.33 19.63
C TYR A 482 -8.25 -20.56 19.02
N PHE A 483 -8.71 -19.66 18.14
CA PHE A 483 -10.05 -19.77 17.57
C PHE A 483 -10.16 -20.88 16.53
N LYS A 484 -9.09 -21.13 15.76
CA LYS A 484 -9.07 -22.16 14.71
C LYS A 484 -8.80 -23.55 15.25
N ASP A 485 -7.71 -23.70 15.99
CA ASP A 485 -7.11 -25.00 16.32
C ASP A 485 -7.25 -25.35 17.82
N ARG A 486 -7.90 -24.47 18.60
CA ARG A 486 -8.07 -24.60 20.06
C ARG A 486 -6.75 -24.68 20.83
N ILE A 487 -5.67 -24.16 20.24
CA ILE A 487 -4.35 -24.07 20.88
C ILE A 487 -4.38 -22.93 21.92
N PRO A 488 -4.01 -23.17 23.18
CA PRO A 488 -3.87 -22.11 24.18
C PRO A 488 -2.97 -20.97 23.70
N ILE A 489 -3.35 -19.73 24.01
CA ILE A 489 -2.59 -18.52 23.64
C ILE A 489 -1.14 -18.63 24.11
N GLU A 490 -0.94 -18.95 25.39
CA GLU A 490 0.37 -19.10 26.02
C GLU A 490 1.24 -20.11 25.27
N GLN A 491 0.66 -21.24 24.84
CA GLN A 491 1.40 -22.25 24.10
C GLN A 491 1.94 -21.69 22.77
N THR A 492 1.13 -20.95 22.01
CA THR A 492 1.58 -20.36 20.73
C THR A 492 2.68 -19.33 20.95
N VAL A 493 2.56 -18.50 21.99
CA VAL A 493 3.52 -17.44 22.32
C VAL A 493 4.85 -18.01 22.80
N THR A 494 4.83 -18.97 23.72
CA THR A 494 6.03 -19.54 24.36
C THR A 494 6.79 -20.54 23.48
N HIS A 495 6.14 -21.17 22.51
CA HIS A 495 6.78 -22.11 21.58
C HIS A 495 7.28 -21.43 20.29
N CYS A 496 7.16 -20.09 20.19
CA CYS A 496 7.63 -19.35 19.03
C CYS A 496 9.14 -19.09 19.10
N ASP A 497 9.88 -19.55 18.09
CA ASP A 497 11.33 -19.40 17.96
C ASP A 497 11.77 -18.25 17.03
N ASP A 498 10.82 -17.60 16.36
CA ASP A 498 11.09 -16.50 15.42
C ASP A 498 10.96 -15.11 16.10
N ILE A 499 12.10 -14.48 16.36
CA ILE A 499 12.16 -13.11 16.91
C ILE A 499 11.31 -12.13 16.09
N LYS A 500 11.22 -12.28 14.76
CA LYS A 500 10.52 -11.33 13.89
C LYS A 500 9.03 -11.20 14.23
N LYS A 501 8.43 -12.24 14.83
CA LYS A 501 7.03 -12.21 15.27
C LYS A 501 6.80 -11.38 16.54
N PHE A 502 7.84 -11.16 17.33
CA PHE A 502 7.80 -10.33 18.53
C PHE A 502 8.13 -8.85 18.26
N LEU A 503 8.56 -8.52 17.04
CA LEU A 503 9.03 -7.17 16.72
C LEU A 503 7.88 -6.21 16.42
N THR A 504 8.06 -4.97 16.88
CA THR A 504 7.36 -3.80 16.37
C THR A 504 8.32 -2.94 15.57
N LEU A 505 7.87 -2.42 14.42
CA LEU A 505 8.61 -1.50 13.56
C LEU A 505 7.84 -0.19 13.38
N ARG A 506 8.51 0.95 13.62
CA ARG A 506 7.89 2.26 13.50
C ARG A 506 8.81 3.32 12.94
N THR A 507 8.22 4.27 12.21
CA THR A 507 8.87 5.54 11.89
C THR A 507 8.72 6.51 13.06
N VAL A 508 9.85 6.98 13.59
CA VAL A 508 9.96 7.99 14.65
C VAL A 508 10.44 9.30 14.02
N ASN A 509 9.50 10.22 13.77
CA ASN A 509 9.82 11.49 13.12
C ASN A 509 10.80 12.32 13.96
N GLY A 510 11.88 12.77 13.33
CA GLY A 510 12.97 13.49 14.01
C GLY A 510 13.97 12.59 14.73
N GLY A 511 13.82 11.27 14.63
CA GLY A 511 14.74 10.28 15.20
C GLY A 511 14.40 9.88 16.64
N ALA A 512 14.92 8.73 17.03
CA ALA A 512 14.76 8.13 18.34
C ALA A 512 16.09 7.96 19.07
N GLU A 513 16.00 7.91 20.39
CA GLU A 513 17.09 7.54 21.29
C GLU A 513 16.62 6.52 22.33
N TRP A 514 17.57 5.72 22.82
CA TRP A 514 17.36 4.77 23.89
C TRP A 514 18.62 4.69 24.73
N ASP A 515 18.53 5.07 26.01
CA ASP A 515 19.65 5.06 26.95
C ASP A 515 20.91 5.82 26.49
N GLY A 516 20.71 6.95 25.80
CA GLY A 516 21.79 7.75 25.23
C GLY A 516 22.31 7.25 23.87
N GLU A 517 21.87 6.09 23.40
CA GLU A 517 22.14 5.59 22.06
C GLU A 517 21.14 6.17 21.04
N ILE A 518 21.65 6.72 19.93
CA ILE A 518 20.82 7.23 18.84
C ILE A 518 20.45 6.08 17.91
N LEU A 519 19.14 5.84 17.73
CA LEU A 519 18.62 4.74 16.89
C LEU A 519 18.22 5.19 15.48
N GLY A 520 17.99 6.48 15.28
CA GLY A 520 17.46 7.03 14.03
C GLY A 520 15.94 6.99 13.92
N LYS A 521 15.40 7.12 12.72
CA LYS A 521 13.97 7.29 12.40
C LYS A 521 13.25 5.96 12.19
N SER A 522 13.95 4.90 11.81
CA SER A 522 13.33 3.60 11.52
C SER A 522 13.65 2.61 12.64
N VAL A 523 12.77 2.52 13.63
CA VAL A 523 13.09 1.85 14.90
C VAL A 523 12.33 0.53 15.01
N ARG A 524 13.05 -0.51 15.40
CA ARG A 524 12.53 -1.86 15.60
C ARG A 524 12.88 -2.35 17.01
N TRP A 525 11.93 -2.98 17.71
CA TRP A 525 12.12 -3.42 19.10
C TRP A 525 11.22 -4.62 19.45
N TYR A 526 11.51 -5.27 20.58
CA TYR A 526 10.64 -6.22 21.28
C TYR A 526 10.45 -5.79 22.74
N HIS A 527 9.53 -6.43 23.46
CA HIS A 527 9.30 -6.24 24.89
C HIS A 527 10.12 -7.25 25.71
N SER A 528 10.88 -6.76 26.69
CA SER A 528 11.79 -7.57 27.51
C SER A 528 11.44 -7.48 28.99
N ILE A 529 11.69 -8.57 29.73
CA ILE A 529 11.55 -8.63 31.19
C ILE A 529 12.69 -7.90 31.92
N LEU A 530 13.78 -7.56 31.23
CA LEU A 530 14.96 -6.91 31.82
C LEU A 530 15.00 -5.40 31.60
N SER A 531 14.21 -4.88 30.65
CA SER A 531 14.21 -3.46 30.35
C SER A 531 13.22 -2.73 31.25
N ASP A 532 13.69 -1.70 31.96
CA ASP A 532 12.85 -0.68 32.60
C ASP A 532 12.81 0.63 31.78
N LYS A 533 13.43 0.62 30.59
CA LYS A 533 13.63 1.79 29.74
C LYS A 533 12.59 1.86 28.63
N ASN A 534 12.41 3.07 28.12
CA ASN A 534 11.57 3.37 26.97
C ASN A 534 12.41 3.96 25.85
N ILE A 535 11.87 3.95 24.63
CA ILE A 535 12.45 4.66 23.50
C ILE A 535 11.86 6.07 23.48
N HIS A 536 12.68 7.09 23.27
CA HIS A 536 12.28 8.49 23.29
C HIS A 536 12.48 9.17 21.93
N TYR A 537 11.64 10.14 21.61
CA TYR A 537 11.84 11.02 20.45
C TYR A 537 13.00 11.98 20.73
N ARG A 538 13.96 12.11 19.82
CA ARG A 538 15.07 13.08 19.95
C ARG A 538 14.62 14.53 19.93
N THR A 539 13.47 14.82 19.32
CA THR A 539 12.98 16.19 19.11
C THR A 539 12.37 16.82 20.36
N ASN A 540 11.80 16.02 21.26
CA ASN A 540 11.04 16.53 22.40
C ASN A 540 11.11 15.63 23.64
N ASN A 541 11.92 14.56 23.61
CA ASN A 541 12.07 13.57 24.67
C ASN A 541 10.77 12.86 25.09
N ASN A 542 9.68 12.98 24.31
CA ASN A 542 8.47 12.23 24.58
C ASN A 542 8.73 10.74 24.36
N LYS A 543 8.00 9.90 25.11
CA LYS A 543 8.05 8.45 24.91
C LYS A 543 7.46 8.07 23.54
N VAL A 544 8.17 7.23 22.79
CA VAL A 544 7.63 6.57 21.59
C VAL A 544 6.51 5.61 22.02
N PRO A 545 5.29 5.67 21.45
CA PRO A 545 4.18 4.87 21.97
C PRO A 545 4.45 3.36 21.85
N LEU A 546 3.99 2.60 22.86
CA LEU A 546 4.15 1.14 22.99
C LEU A 546 5.61 0.68 23.16
N THR A 547 6.42 1.46 23.85
CA THR A 547 7.83 1.13 24.13
C THR A 547 8.13 0.91 25.62
N ASN A 548 7.09 0.65 26.42
CA ASN A 548 7.29 0.22 27.81
C ASN A 548 8.14 -1.06 27.81
N ASN A 549 9.23 -1.05 28.56
CA ASN A 549 10.16 -2.18 28.69
C ASN A 549 10.67 -2.67 27.33
N ALA A 550 10.89 -1.75 26.39
CA ALA A 550 11.36 -2.09 25.05
C ALA A 550 12.88 -2.24 25.02
N ILE A 551 13.35 -3.18 24.20
CA ILE A 551 14.75 -3.29 23.78
C ILE A 551 14.81 -3.08 22.26
N PRO A 552 15.49 -2.03 21.78
CA PRO A 552 15.77 -1.84 20.36
C PRO A 552 16.56 -3.02 19.77
N VAL A 553 16.17 -3.45 18.59
CA VAL A 553 16.83 -4.52 17.82
C VAL A 553 17.09 -4.01 16.41
N MET A 554 18.09 -3.14 16.32
CA MET A 554 18.53 -2.55 15.06
C MET A 554 19.28 -3.59 14.22
N GLU A 555 20.00 -4.52 14.86
CA GLU A 555 20.54 -5.73 14.23
C GLU A 555 19.84 -6.97 14.79
N LEU A 556 19.29 -7.83 13.92
CA LEU A 556 18.64 -9.07 14.35
C LEU A 556 19.68 -10.02 14.98
N PRO A 557 19.40 -10.56 16.18
CA PRO A 557 20.27 -11.54 16.79
C PRO A 557 20.22 -12.87 16.02
N ALA A 558 21.29 -13.66 16.13
CA ALA A 558 21.36 -15.00 15.53
C ALA A 558 20.47 -16.01 16.27
N GLU A 559 20.26 -15.79 17.58
CA GLU A 559 19.45 -16.61 18.46
C GLU A 559 18.33 -15.78 19.09
N LEU A 560 17.24 -16.44 19.48
CA LEU A 560 16.12 -15.78 20.14
C LEU A 560 16.59 -15.23 21.51
N PRO A 561 16.36 -13.93 21.82
CA PRO A 561 16.67 -13.39 23.14
C PRO A 561 15.93 -14.15 24.25
N TRP A 562 16.65 -14.51 25.31
CA TRP A 562 16.10 -15.27 26.44
C TRP A 562 15.19 -14.41 27.33
N ASP A 563 15.32 -13.09 27.23
CA ASP A 563 14.64 -12.10 28.06
C ASP A 563 13.37 -11.53 27.43
N ILE A 564 12.82 -12.17 26.38
CA ILE A 564 11.50 -11.82 25.83
C ILE A 564 10.43 -11.89 26.93
N ASP A 565 9.61 -10.85 27.01
CA ASP A 565 8.47 -10.77 27.92
C ASP A 565 7.27 -11.57 27.38
N TYR A 566 7.37 -12.90 27.41
CA TYR A 566 6.30 -13.80 26.96
C TYR A 566 4.97 -13.55 27.69
N GLU A 567 5.02 -13.11 28.95
CA GLU A 567 3.83 -12.79 29.73
C GLU A 567 3.10 -11.57 29.14
N TRP A 568 3.82 -10.50 28.78
CA TRP A 568 3.25 -9.34 28.12
C TRP A 568 2.54 -9.71 26.80
N TYR A 569 3.20 -10.48 25.93
CA TYR A 569 2.60 -10.92 24.66
C TYR A 569 1.37 -11.81 24.89
N THR A 570 1.43 -12.72 25.86
CA THR A 570 0.32 -13.60 26.24
C THR A 570 -0.87 -12.80 26.78
N ASN A 571 -0.61 -11.79 27.61
CA ASN A 571 -1.63 -10.91 28.17
C ASN A 571 -2.31 -10.06 27.08
N GLU A 572 -1.55 -9.46 26.15
CA GLU A 572 -2.12 -8.69 25.05
C GLU A 572 -2.94 -9.56 24.08
N ALA A 573 -2.47 -10.77 23.78
CA ALA A 573 -3.22 -11.73 22.99
C ALA A 573 -4.50 -12.20 23.70
N THR A 574 -4.43 -12.45 25.01
CA THR A 574 -5.59 -12.81 25.83
C THR A 574 -6.61 -11.68 25.86
N LYS A 575 -6.19 -10.42 26.09
CA LYS A 575 -7.08 -9.25 26.03
C LYS A 575 -7.78 -9.14 24.68
N LEU A 576 -7.04 -9.29 23.58
CA LEU A 576 -7.62 -9.24 22.24
C LEU A 576 -8.62 -10.38 22.00
N MET A 577 -8.31 -11.59 22.45
CA MET A 577 -9.21 -12.74 22.36
C MET A 577 -10.49 -12.52 23.18
N GLU A 578 -10.38 -12.08 24.44
CA GLU A 578 -11.53 -11.84 25.33
C GLU A 578 -12.45 -10.73 24.82
N ILE A 579 -11.92 -9.70 24.15
CA ILE A 579 -12.75 -8.66 23.49
C ILE A 579 -13.67 -9.27 22.41
N MET A 580 -13.27 -10.38 21.78
CA MET A 580 -14.00 -10.99 20.67
C MET A 580 -14.84 -12.20 21.08
N LYS A 581 -14.64 -12.75 22.28
CA LYS A 581 -15.55 -13.73 22.85
C LYS A 581 -16.87 -13.05 23.17
#